data_AF-A0AAD1AZ29-F1
#
_entry.id   AF-A0AAD1AZ29-F1
#
_cell.length_a   1.000
_cell.length_b   1.000
_cell.length_c   1.000
_cell.angle_alpha   90.00
_cell.angle_beta   90.00
_cell.angle_gamma   90.00
#
_symmetry.space_group_name_H-M   'P 1'
#
loop_
_entity.id
_entity.type
_entity.pdbx_description
1 polymer ?
#
loop_
_entity_poly.entity_id
_entity_poly.type
_entity_poly.pdbx_seq_one_letter_code
_entity_poly.pdbx_strand_id
1 'polypeptide(L)'
;MELTIRHSTEYRYSERVKHSTQYLRLTPRPSLRQKVLNWTMDLPEHAEKVSDGYNNILHVLTLDRPHQAINLTVHGQVEITDEDSEDADQRLSPLVFTRNTSLTKADDCLEELAHRYDGMSAERHLENLSEAILSGMPFTPGATHVGSRASDAWSLQKGVCQDHTHVFLACCRALGMPARYVSGYLYSRDSEHVASHAWAEVWHDDSWHTFDVTNQTCLPRQHLKLAVGMDYLDACPVRGVRFGGGVESLEAVAWVSETVPSQSQ
;
A
#
# COMPACT_ATOMS: atom_id res chain seq x y z
N MET A 1 16.80 11.73 1.13
CA MET A 1 15.88 12.52 1.96
C MET A 1 15.58 11.77 3.24
N GLU A 2 15.75 12.38 4.41
CA GLU A 2 15.36 11.77 5.69
C GLU A 2 13.92 12.14 6.05
N LEU A 3 13.12 11.14 6.41
CA LEU A 3 11.72 11.30 6.79
C LEU A 3 11.50 10.81 8.22
N THR A 4 10.70 11.56 8.97
CA THR A 4 10.10 11.14 10.24
C THR A 4 8.65 10.76 9.99
N ILE A 5 8.27 9.57 10.46
CA ILE A 5 6.94 8.99 10.27
C ILE A 5 6.32 8.74 11.63
N ARG A 6 5.05 9.10 11.75
CA ARG A 6 4.17 8.68 12.85
C ARG A 6 2.87 8.19 12.25
N HIS A 7 2.37 7.04 12.70
CA HIS A 7 1.05 6.56 12.33
C HIS A 7 0.37 5.97 13.56
N SER A 8 -0.85 6.43 13.83
CA SER A 8 -1.73 5.90 14.85
C SER A 8 -2.97 5.29 14.21
N THR A 9 -3.29 4.05 14.57
CA THR A 9 -4.56 3.40 14.25
C THR A 9 -5.28 3.07 15.55
N GLU A 10 -6.51 3.54 15.70
CA GLU A 10 -7.39 3.23 16.83
C GLU A 10 -8.65 2.52 16.35
N TYR A 11 -8.86 1.32 16.87
CA TYR A 11 -10.13 0.60 16.77
C TYR A 11 -10.93 0.84 18.04
N ARG A 12 -12.22 1.15 17.90
CA ARG A 12 -13.19 1.19 18.99
C ARG A 12 -14.37 0.27 18.67
N TYR A 13 -14.80 -0.48 19.67
CA TYR A 13 -15.85 -1.49 19.56
C TYR A 13 -17.02 -1.13 20.48
N SER A 14 -18.23 -1.20 19.94
CA SER A 14 -19.47 -0.95 20.71
C SER A 14 -19.69 -1.96 21.85
N GLU A 15 -19.16 -3.17 21.72
CA GLU A 15 -19.18 -4.20 22.74
C GLU A 15 -17.76 -4.72 23.04
N ARG A 16 -17.61 -5.55 24.07
CA ARG A 16 -16.32 -6.21 24.35
C ARG A 16 -16.04 -7.28 23.31
N VAL A 17 -14.91 -7.14 22.63
CA VAL A 17 -14.26 -8.24 21.90
C VAL A 17 -13.74 -9.23 22.94
N LYS A 18 -13.97 -10.53 22.72
CA LYS A 18 -13.46 -11.59 23.60
C LYS A 18 -12.00 -11.91 23.30
N HIS A 19 -11.70 -12.02 22.01
CA HIS A 19 -10.39 -12.30 21.47
C HIS A 19 -10.25 -11.67 20.08
N SER A 20 -9.06 -11.19 19.75
CA SER A 20 -8.72 -10.73 18.40
C SER A 20 -7.27 -11.02 18.03
N THR A 21 -7.04 -11.27 16.75
CA THR A 21 -5.70 -11.31 16.15
C THR A 21 -5.61 -10.26 15.06
N GLN A 22 -4.54 -9.48 15.09
CA GLN A 22 -4.22 -8.44 14.12
C GLN A 22 -2.89 -8.76 13.43
N TYR A 23 -2.91 -8.69 12.11
CA TYR A 23 -1.73 -8.74 11.26
C TYR A 23 -1.33 -7.32 10.91
N LEU A 24 -0.15 -6.90 11.37
CA LEU A 24 0.35 -5.54 11.24
C LEU A 24 1.51 -5.51 10.25
N ARG A 25 1.36 -4.78 9.16
CA ARG A 25 2.38 -4.53 8.13
C ARG A 25 2.82 -3.07 8.19
N LEU A 26 3.20 -2.66 9.40
CA LEU A 26 3.51 -1.28 9.76
C LEU A 26 5.02 -1.06 9.91
N THR A 27 5.86 -1.99 9.47
CA THR A 27 7.32 -1.91 9.59
C THR A 27 7.95 -1.95 8.21
N PRO A 28 8.68 -0.89 7.79
CA PRO A 28 9.38 -0.88 6.52
C PRO A 28 10.53 -1.89 6.54
N ARG A 29 10.74 -2.56 5.41
CA ARG A 29 11.94 -3.38 5.19
C ARG A 29 13.05 -2.51 4.61
N PRO A 30 14.31 -2.62 5.07
CA PRO A 30 15.43 -1.97 4.41
C PRO A 30 15.61 -2.46 2.96
N SER A 31 15.95 -1.56 2.05
CA SER A 31 16.28 -1.83 0.65
C SER A 31 17.31 -0.83 0.15
N LEU A 32 17.75 -0.94 -1.11
CA LEU A 32 18.58 0.08 -1.76
C LEU A 32 17.95 1.48 -1.75
N ARG A 33 16.61 1.55 -1.78
CA ARG A 33 15.85 2.82 -1.81
C ARG A 33 15.52 3.38 -0.44
N GLN A 34 15.49 2.57 0.60
CA GLN A 34 15.08 3.00 1.93
C GLN A 34 15.93 2.37 3.04
N LYS A 35 16.60 3.21 3.83
CA LYS A 35 17.30 2.79 5.04
C LYS A 35 16.46 3.12 6.26
N VAL A 36 16.30 2.15 7.15
CA VAL A 36 15.56 2.34 8.40
C VAL A 36 16.55 2.76 9.48
N LEU A 37 16.47 4.02 9.94
CA LEU A 37 17.37 4.57 10.95
C LEU A 37 16.90 4.20 12.37
N ASN A 38 15.62 4.39 12.65
CA ASN A 38 14.96 3.89 13.84
C ASN A 38 13.49 3.57 13.53
N TRP A 39 12.94 2.57 14.21
CA TRP A 39 11.53 2.21 14.05
C TRP A 39 11.01 1.56 15.34
N THR A 40 9.93 2.10 15.88
CA THR A 40 9.29 1.62 17.09
C THR A 40 7.80 1.44 16.88
N MET A 41 7.24 0.44 17.54
CA MET A 41 5.81 0.17 17.58
C MET A 41 5.37 0.13 19.03
N ASP A 42 4.42 0.98 19.39
CA ASP A 42 3.70 0.95 20.66
C ASP A 42 2.39 0.18 20.45
N LEU A 43 2.31 -0.99 21.08
CA LEU A 43 1.25 -1.97 20.91
C LEU A 43 0.70 -2.36 22.29
N PRO A 44 -0.58 -2.72 22.38
CA PRO A 44 -1.22 -3.00 23.67
C PRO A 44 -0.71 -4.29 24.33
N GLU A 45 -0.09 -5.17 23.56
CA GLU A 45 0.58 -6.40 24.00
C GLU A 45 1.76 -6.70 23.05
N HIS A 46 2.56 -7.70 23.41
CA HIS A 46 3.61 -8.20 22.53
C HIS A 46 3.04 -8.72 21.20
N ALA A 47 3.72 -8.40 20.10
CA ALA A 47 3.39 -8.92 18.78
C ALA A 47 4.57 -9.71 18.22
N GLU A 48 4.30 -10.92 17.78
CA GLU A 48 5.29 -11.83 17.20
C GLU A 48 5.72 -11.32 15.82
N LYS A 49 7.01 -11.04 15.65
CA LYS A 49 7.57 -10.55 14.38
C LYS A 49 7.93 -11.72 13.48
N VAL A 50 7.33 -11.78 12.30
CA VAL A 50 7.55 -12.81 11.28
C VAL A 50 7.74 -12.19 9.89
N SER A 51 8.18 -13.00 8.94
CA SER A 51 8.19 -12.62 7.52
C SER A 51 7.04 -13.35 6.83
N ASP A 52 6.17 -12.62 6.12
CA ASP A 52 5.07 -13.25 5.38
C ASP A 52 5.54 -13.84 4.03
N GLY A 53 4.61 -14.42 3.27
CA GLY A 53 4.92 -15.06 1.99
C GLY A 53 5.50 -14.09 0.94
N TYR A 54 5.19 -12.80 1.03
CA TYR A 54 5.74 -11.75 0.16
C TYR A 54 6.95 -11.04 0.78
N ASN A 55 7.39 -11.51 1.96
CA ASN A 55 8.50 -10.96 2.74
C ASN A 55 8.28 -9.56 3.25
N ASN A 56 7.03 -9.21 3.49
CA ASN A 56 6.73 -8.08 4.34
C ASN A 56 7.17 -8.43 5.76
N ILE A 57 7.59 -7.42 6.51
CA ILE A 57 7.73 -7.56 7.96
C ILE A 57 6.32 -7.53 8.54
N LEU A 58 5.87 -8.68 9.02
CA LEU A 58 4.55 -8.87 9.59
C LEU A 58 4.67 -9.01 11.12
N HIS A 59 3.88 -8.27 11.86
CA HIS A 59 3.72 -8.48 13.29
C HIS A 59 2.34 -9.09 13.56
N VAL A 60 2.30 -10.19 14.31
CA VAL A 60 1.07 -10.86 14.71
C VAL A 60 0.77 -10.49 16.16
N LEU A 61 -0.20 -9.60 16.36
CA LEU A 61 -0.66 -9.15 17.67
C LEU A 61 -1.92 -9.91 18.05
N THR A 62 -1.87 -10.65 19.15
CA THR A 62 -3.03 -11.38 19.68
C THR A 62 -3.44 -10.82 21.03
N LEU A 63 -4.71 -10.48 21.16
CA LEU A 63 -5.31 -10.02 22.42
C LEU A 63 -6.31 -11.08 22.90
N ASP A 64 -5.86 -11.89 23.86
CA ASP A 64 -6.64 -12.97 24.48
C ASP A 64 -7.50 -12.53 25.68
N ARG A 65 -7.52 -11.22 25.97
CA ARG A 65 -8.34 -10.65 27.05
C ARG A 65 -9.47 -9.78 26.48
N PRO A 66 -10.63 -9.72 27.17
CA PRO A 66 -11.71 -8.85 26.76
C PRO A 66 -11.27 -7.38 26.67
N HIS A 67 -11.56 -6.72 25.54
CA HIS A 67 -11.21 -5.32 25.30
C HIS A 67 -12.26 -4.62 24.44
N GLN A 68 -12.28 -3.27 24.49
CA GLN A 68 -13.19 -2.43 23.68
C GLN A 68 -12.45 -1.50 22.73
N ALA A 69 -11.13 -1.46 22.80
CA ALA A 69 -10.31 -0.68 21.89
C ALA A 69 -8.96 -1.37 21.63
N ILE A 70 -8.36 -1.05 20.48
CA ILE A 70 -6.99 -1.43 20.12
C ILE A 70 -6.31 -0.17 19.60
N ASN A 71 -5.24 0.25 20.27
CA ASN A 71 -4.43 1.40 19.88
C ASN A 71 -3.09 0.90 19.35
N LEU A 72 -2.77 1.25 18.11
CA LEU A 72 -1.54 0.86 17.45
C LEU A 72 -0.83 2.14 17.06
N THR A 73 0.35 2.40 17.60
CA THR A 73 1.15 3.56 17.18
C THR A 73 2.49 3.08 16.65
N VAL A 74 2.91 3.59 15.51
CA VAL A 74 4.26 3.42 14.99
C VAL A 74 4.92 4.77 14.82
N HIS A 75 6.21 4.80 15.11
CA HIS A 75 7.06 5.96 14.94
C HIS A 75 8.42 5.52 14.42
N GLY A 76 8.97 6.24 13.47
CA GLY A 76 10.31 5.94 12.99
C GLY A 76 10.90 6.99 12.07
N GLN A 77 12.20 6.87 11.88
CA GLN A 77 13.00 7.68 10.97
C GLN A 77 13.60 6.79 9.90
N VAL A 78 13.51 7.24 8.66
CA VAL A 78 14.04 6.54 7.49
C VAL A 78 14.79 7.51 6.60
N GLU A 79 15.71 7.01 5.81
CA GLU A 79 16.37 7.72 4.72
C GLU A 79 15.90 7.11 3.40
N ILE A 80 15.23 7.90 2.56
CA ILE A 80 14.90 7.55 1.17
C ILE A 80 16.06 8.00 0.27
N THR A 81 16.59 7.09 -0.55
CA THR A 81 17.69 7.39 -1.49
C THR A 81 17.13 7.78 -2.87
N ASP A 82 17.99 8.34 -3.73
CA ASP A 82 17.63 8.74 -5.10
C ASP A 82 17.73 7.58 -6.12
N GLU A 83 17.83 6.34 -5.63
CA GLU A 83 17.81 5.16 -6.49
C GLU A 83 16.42 4.98 -7.11
N ASP A 84 16.33 4.87 -8.43
CA ASP A 84 15.04 4.77 -9.13
C ASP A 84 14.55 3.31 -9.19
N SER A 85 15.45 2.32 -9.10
CA SER A 85 15.12 0.89 -9.16
C SER A 85 14.95 0.25 -7.78
N GLU A 86 14.02 -0.69 -7.70
CA GLU A 86 13.80 -1.50 -6.50
C GLU A 86 14.68 -2.74 -6.48
N ASP A 87 15.00 -3.23 -5.28
CA ASP A 87 15.65 -4.52 -5.13
C ASP A 87 14.80 -5.63 -5.76
N ALA A 88 15.42 -6.41 -6.64
CA ALA A 88 14.84 -7.65 -7.11
C ALA A 88 14.79 -8.64 -5.93
N ASP A 89 13.62 -8.76 -5.27
CA ASP A 89 13.40 -9.83 -4.30
C ASP A 89 13.36 -11.18 -5.02
N GLN A 90 14.51 -11.84 -5.10
CA GLN A 90 14.70 -13.09 -5.86
C GLN A 90 14.00 -14.31 -5.23
N ARG A 91 13.34 -14.18 -4.07
CA ARG A 91 12.72 -15.33 -3.39
C ARG A 91 11.40 -15.74 -4.03
N LEU A 92 10.70 -14.83 -4.69
CA LEU A 92 9.51 -15.12 -5.47
C LEU A 92 9.76 -14.80 -6.94
N SER A 93 9.34 -15.71 -7.82
CA SER A 93 9.30 -15.39 -9.25
C SER A 93 8.32 -14.22 -9.47
N PRO A 94 8.70 -13.19 -10.25
CA PRO A 94 7.80 -12.12 -10.63
C PRO A 94 6.50 -12.64 -11.23
N LEU A 95 6.56 -13.76 -11.96
CA LEU A 95 5.40 -14.40 -12.60
C LEU A 95 4.26 -14.74 -11.63
N VAL A 96 4.51 -14.89 -10.33
CA VAL A 96 3.44 -15.05 -9.31
C VAL A 96 2.45 -13.87 -9.35
N PHE A 97 2.94 -12.67 -9.67
CA PHE A 97 2.18 -11.42 -9.72
C PHE A 97 1.41 -11.20 -11.04
N THR A 98 1.41 -12.19 -11.95
CA THR A 98 0.51 -12.21 -13.12
C THR A 98 -0.90 -12.72 -12.78
N ARG A 99 -1.07 -13.36 -11.62
CA ARG A 99 -2.35 -13.93 -11.19
C ARG A 99 -3.35 -12.84 -10.80
N ASN A 100 -4.62 -13.10 -11.04
CA ASN A 100 -5.70 -12.22 -10.62
C ASN A 100 -6.25 -12.58 -9.24
N THR A 101 -6.77 -11.57 -8.53
CA THR A 101 -7.56 -11.73 -7.31
C THR A 101 -8.98 -11.23 -7.53
N SER A 102 -9.87 -11.38 -6.54
CA SER A 102 -11.22 -10.79 -6.65
C SER A 102 -11.20 -9.27 -6.78
N LEU A 103 -10.19 -8.59 -6.24
CA LEU A 103 -10.06 -7.13 -6.27
C LEU A 103 -9.42 -6.61 -7.56
N THR A 104 -8.71 -7.46 -8.29
CA THR A 104 -7.87 -7.07 -9.44
C THR A 104 -8.23 -7.84 -10.71
N LYS A 105 -9.37 -8.51 -10.75
CA LYS A 105 -9.85 -9.20 -11.96
C LYS A 105 -10.36 -8.16 -12.96
N ALA A 106 -9.80 -8.17 -14.16
CA ALA A 106 -10.29 -7.39 -15.29
C ALA A 106 -11.63 -7.93 -15.81
N ASP A 107 -12.51 -7.03 -16.23
CA ASP A 107 -13.66 -7.30 -17.08
C ASP A 107 -13.37 -6.77 -18.51
N ASP A 108 -14.33 -6.92 -19.43
CA ASP A 108 -14.15 -6.52 -20.83
C ASP A 108 -13.73 -5.04 -20.97
N CYS A 109 -14.27 -4.14 -20.15
CA CYS A 109 -13.92 -2.72 -20.17
C CYS A 109 -12.47 -2.47 -19.73
N LEU A 110 -11.99 -3.20 -18.72
CA LEU A 110 -10.60 -3.12 -18.27
C LEU A 110 -9.64 -3.81 -19.24
N GLU A 111 -10.05 -4.88 -19.91
CA GLU A 111 -9.27 -5.52 -20.99
C GLU A 111 -9.10 -4.56 -22.18
N GLU A 112 -10.18 -3.89 -22.61
CA GLU A 112 -10.13 -2.86 -23.65
C GLU A 112 -9.22 -1.67 -23.24
N LEU A 113 -9.29 -1.25 -21.98
CA LEU A 113 -8.41 -0.21 -21.45
C LEU A 113 -6.95 -0.65 -21.47
N ALA A 114 -6.67 -1.89 -21.08
CA ALA A 114 -5.32 -2.45 -21.01
C ALA A 114 -4.65 -2.45 -22.40
N HIS A 115 -5.38 -2.88 -23.44
CA HIS A 115 -4.86 -3.01 -24.81
C HIS A 115 -4.88 -1.71 -25.64
N ARG A 116 -5.35 -0.59 -25.07
CA ARG A 116 -5.53 0.69 -25.79
C ARG A 116 -4.23 1.24 -26.40
N TYR A 117 -3.09 0.95 -25.79
CA TYR A 117 -1.79 1.50 -26.15
C TYR A 117 -0.82 0.46 -26.72
N ASP A 118 -1.34 -0.67 -27.20
CA ASP A 118 -0.54 -1.73 -27.82
C ASP A 118 0.35 -1.19 -28.95
N GLY A 119 1.58 -1.72 -29.04
CA GLY A 119 2.59 -1.31 -30.02
C GLY A 119 3.50 -0.17 -29.56
N MET A 120 3.28 0.41 -28.38
CA MET A 120 4.22 1.33 -27.72
C MET A 120 5.31 0.58 -26.94
N SER A 121 6.34 1.29 -26.46
CA SER A 121 7.25 0.73 -25.46
C SER A 121 6.51 0.46 -24.15
N ALA A 122 6.97 -0.52 -23.36
CA ALA A 122 6.34 -0.89 -22.10
C ALA A 122 6.20 0.31 -21.14
N GLU A 123 7.26 1.11 -20.99
CA GLU A 123 7.26 2.33 -20.18
C GLU A 123 6.16 3.31 -20.62
N ARG A 124 6.14 3.70 -21.90
CA ARG A 124 5.18 4.67 -22.42
C ARG A 124 3.75 4.14 -22.37
N HIS A 125 3.55 2.85 -22.58
CA HIS A 125 2.25 2.17 -22.44
C HIS A 125 1.75 2.31 -21.01
N LEU A 126 2.56 1.94 -20.01
CA LEU A 126 2.19 1.98 -18.60
C LEU A 126 1.95 3.41 -18.11
N GLU A 127 2.75 4.38 -18.55
CA GLU A 127 2.51 5.80 -18.28
C GLU A 127 1.18 6.29 -18.86
N ASN A 128 0.90 6.00 -20.13
CA ASN A 128 -0.38 6.35 -20.78
C ASN A 128 -1.58 5.68 -20.11
N LEU A 129 -1.41 4.43 -19.67
CA LEU A 129 -2.42 3.69 -18.94
C LEU A 129 -2.70 4.34 -17.58
N SER A 130 -1.65 4.74 -16.85
CA SER A 130 -1.75 5.49 -15.60
C SER A 130 -2.52 6.81 -15.80
N GLU A 131 -2.17 7.59 -16.83
CA GLU A 131 -2.85 8.84 -17.17
C GLU A 131 -4.33 8.61 -17.51
N ALA A 132 -4.62 7.59 -18.33
CA ALA A 132 -5.98 7.23 -18.74
C ALA A 132 -6.86 6.79 -17.56
N ILE A 133 -6.28 6.06 -16.59
CA ILE A 133 -7.00 5.62 -15.39
C ILE A 133 -7.37 6.83 -14.54
N LEU A 134 -6.42 7.73 -14.24
CA LEU A 134 -6.73 8.90 -13.41
C LEU A 134 -7.72 9.85 -14.12
N SER A 135 -7.62 9.99 -15.45
CA SER A 135 -8.57 10.80 -16.21
C SER A 135 -9.97 10.19 -16.25
N GLY A 136 -10.09 8.85 -16.33
CA GLY A 136 -11.38 8.16 -16.37
C GLY A 136 -12.01 7.93 -15.00
N MET A 137 -11.18 7.94 -13.95
CA MET A 137 -11.57 7.75 -12.56
C MET A 137 -10.84 8.77 -11.67
N PRO A 138 -11.32 10.03 -11.57
CA PRO A 138 -10.67 11.04 -10.73
C PRO A 138 -10.73 10.72 -9.24
N PHE A 139 -9.72 11.18 -8.49
CA PHE A 139 -9.61 10.95 -7.05
C PHE A 139 -10.82 11.49 -6.28
N THR A 140 -11.61 10.58 -5.69
CA THR A 140 -12.88 10.88 -5.03
C THR A 140 -13.05 10.05 -3.74
N PRO A 141 -12.69 10.60 -2.56
CA PRO A 141 -12.89 9.92 -1.28
C PRO A 141 -14.36 9.58 -1.00
N GLY A 142 -14.59 8.44 -0.33
CA GLY A 142 -15.92 8.02 0.14
C GLY A 142 -16.85 7.41 -0.90
N ALA A 143 -16.42 7.27 -2.16
CA ALA A 143 -17.19 6.60 -3.21
C ALA A 143 -17.07 5.06 -3.18
N THR A 144 -15.97 4.55 -2.63
CA THR A 144 -15.59 3.14 -2.60
C THR A 144 -15.25 2.69 -1.17
N HIS A 145 -15.02 1.39 -1.00
CA HIS A 145 -14.57 0.80 0.26
C HIS A 145 -13.42 -0.19 0.02
N VAL A 146 -12.76 -0.64 1.08
CA VAL A 146 -11.57 -1.52 1.01
C VAL A 146 -11.78 -2.85 0.25
N GLY A 147 -13.04 -3.28 0.09
CA GLY A 147 -13.41 -4.49 -0.67
C GLY A 147 -13.92 -4.23 -2.09
N SER A 148 -13.86 -2.99 -2.59
CA SER A 148 -14.31 -2.65 -3.94
C SER A 148 -13.42 -3.31 -4.98
N ARG A 149 -14.02 -3.88 -6.04
CA ARG A 149 -13.25 -4.47 -7.14
C ARG A 149 -12.79 -3.38 -8.10
N ALA A 150 -11.69 -3.62 -8.80
CA ALA A 150 -11.19 -2.76 -9.88
C ALA A 150 -12.29 -2.39 -10.89
N SER A 151 -13.04 -3.39 -11.39
CA SER A 151 -14.11 -3.18 -12.38
C SER A 151 -15.26 -2.32 -11.84
N ASP A 152 -15.63 -2.50 -10.56
CA ASP A 152 -16.69 -1.73 -9.92
C ASP A 152 -16.26 -0.25 -9.78
N ALA A 153 -15.03 0.00 -9.32
CA ALA A 153 -14.50 1.35 -9.20
C ALA A 153 -14.39 2.06 -10.57
N TRP A 154 -13.89 1.35 -11.59
CA TRP A 154 -13.81 1.87 -12.95
C TRP A 154 -15.18 2.23 -13.51
N SER A 155 -16.18 1.36 -13.30
CA SER A 155 -17.56 1.62 -13.74
C SER A 155 -18.20 2.81 -13.01
N LEU A 156 -17.85 3.04 -11.75
CA LEU A 156 -18.28 4.21 -10.97
C LEU A 156 -17.57 5.50 -11.37
N GLN A 157 -16.45 5.41 -12.10
CA GLN A 157 -15.61 6.53 -12.51
C GLN A 157 -15.13 7.39 -11.31
N LYS A 158 -15.03 6.77 -10.14
CA LYS A 158 -14.62 7.41 -8.88
C LYS A 158 -13.82 6.42 -8.05
N GLY A 159 -12.68 6.85 -7.53
CA GLY A 159 -11.84 6.00 -6.70
C GLY A 159 -10.81 6.78 -5.89
N VAL A 160 -10.14 6.09 -4.99
CA VAL A 160 -8.97 6.59 -4.25
C VAL A 160 -7.70 5.87 -4.71
N CYS A 161 -6.57 6.13 -4.07
CA CYS A 161 -5.29 5.52 -4.43
C CYS A 161 -5.30 3.98 -4.45
N GLN A 162 -6.07 3.36 -3.55
CA GLN A 162 -6.32 1.92 -3.55
C GLN A 162 -6.97 1.46 -4.86
N ASP A 163 -8.04 2.13 -5.28
CA ASP A 163 -8.82 1.75 -6.47
C ASP A 163 -8.01 1.99 -7.75
N HIS A 164 -7.31 3.13 -7.85
CA HIS A 164 -6.40 3.40 -8.98
C HIS A 164 -5.36 2.28 -9.11
N THR A 165 -4.77 1.87 -7.99
CA THR A 165 -3.80 0.79 -7.96
C THR A 165 -4.44 -0.52 -8.40
N HIS A 166 -5.62 -0.90 -7.90
CA HIS A 166 -6.29 -2.14 -8.31
C HIS A 166 -6.65 -2.17 -9.80
N VAL A 167 -7.15 -1.05 -10.35
CA VAL A 167 -7.44 -0.91 -11.79
C VAL A 167 -6.16 -1.05 -12.62
N PHE A 168 -5.08 -0.39 -12.20
CA PHE A 168 -3.79 -0.49 -12.89
C PHE A 168 -3.23 -1.92 -12.86
N LEU A 169 -3.29 -2.59 -11.71
CA LEU A 169 -2.89 -3.98 -11.57
C LEU A 169 -3.73 -4.92 -12.45
N ALA A 170 -5.05 -4.71 -12.52
CA ALA A 170 -5.94 -5.50 -13.37
C ALA A 170 -5.54 -5.37 -14.85
N CYS A 171 -5.26 -4.15 -15.31
CA CYS A 171 -4.82 -3.89 -16.68
C CYS A 171 -3.45 -4.50 -16.98
N CYS A 172 -2.46 -4.32 -16.09
CA CYS A 172 -1.13 -4.91 -16.26
C CYS A 172 -1.21 -6.45 -16.37
N ARG A 173 -2.01 -7.08 -15.51
CA ARG A 173 -2.18 -8.54 -15.50
C ARG A 173 -2.95 -9.06 -16.71
N ALA A 174 -3.88 -8.28 -17.25
CA ALA A 174 -4.55 -8.59 -18.53
C ALA A 174 -3.54 -8.63 -19.70
N LEU A 175 -2.52 -7.77 -19.66
CA LEU A 175 -1.39 -7.77 -20.61
C LEU A 175 -0.36 -8.89 -20.34
N GLY A 176 -0.57 -9.71 -19.31
CA GLY A 176 0.39 -10.73 -18.87
C GLY A 176 1.64 -10.16 -18.17
N MET A 177 1.65 -8.85 -17.84
CA MET A 177 2.74 -8.22 -17.13
C MET A 177 2.64 -8.50 -15.63
N PRO A 178 3.72 -8.94 -14.96
CA PRO A 178 3.68 -9.14 -13.53
C PRO A 178 3.62 -7.80 -12.80
N ALA A 179 2.59 -7.61 -11.96
CA ALA A 179 2.39 -6.37 -11.24
C ALA A 179 1.94 -6.64 -9.81
N ARG A 180 2.51 -5.93 -8.82
CA ARG A 180 2.23 -6.11 -7.39
C ARG A 180 1.69 -4.82 -6.76
N TYR A 181 0.80 -5.00 -5.81
CA TYR A 181 0.27 -3.91 -4.98
C TYR A 181 1.33 -3.52 -3.96
N VAL A 182 1.48 -2.23 -3.70
CA VAL A 182 2.37 -1.69 -2.67
C VAL A 182 1.57 -0.81 -1.72
N SER A 183 1.79 -0.99 -0.43
CA SER A 183 1.31 -0.08 0.61
C SER A 183 2.49 0.59 1.30
N GLY A 184 2.28 1.84 1.72
CA GLY A 184 3.31 2.57 2.39
C GLY A 184 2.91 3.94 2.85
N TYR A 185 3.90 4.79 3.05
CA TYR A 185 3.69 6.21 3.32
C TYR A 185 4.19 7.08 2.17
N LEU A 186 3.51 8.20 1.96
CA LEU A 186 3.88 9.22 0.98
C LEU A 186 4.18 10.53 1.70
N TYR A 187 5.36 11.10 1.44
CA TYR A 187 5.67 12.48 1.84
C TYR A 187 5.12 13.47 0.81
N SER A 188 4.35 14.45 1.28
CA SER A 188 3.95 15.61 0.49
C SER A 188 4.27 16.88 1.27
N ARG A 189 4.81 17.90 0.58
CA ARG A 189 5.14 19.19 1.21
C ARG A 189 3.90 19.96 1.69
N ASP A 190 2.75 19.70 1.06
CA ASP A 190 1.53 20.49 1.23
C ASP A 190 0.48 19.81 2.12
N SER A 191 0.75 18.59 2.62
CA SER A 191 -0.20 17.85 3.45
C SER A 191 0.47 17.28 4.70
N GLU A 192 0.11 17.82 5.86
CA GLU A 192 0.47 17.25 7.16
C GLU A 192 -0.41 16.05 7.55
N HIS A 193 -1.54 15.83 6.87
CA HIS A 193 -2.55 14.84 7.25
C HIS A 193 -2.94 13.91 6.10
N VAL A 194 -2.90 12.60 6.41
CA VAL A 194 -3.12 11.44 5.51
C VAL A 194 -1.89 11.08 4.69
N ALA A 195 -0.99 10.33 5.32
CA ALA A 195 0.22 9.84 4.68
C ALA A 195 0.19 8.36 4.28
N SER A 196 -0.82 7.56 4.64
CA SER A 196 -0.91 6.17 4.15
C SER A 196 -1.32 6.17 2.68
N HIS A 197 -0.53 5.52 1.83
CA HIS A 197 -0.71 5.54 0.39
C HIS A 197 -0.59 4.16 -0.24
N ALA A 198 -1.04 4.06 -1.49
CA ALA A 198 -0.99 2.85 -2.28
C ALA A 198 -0.57 3.15 -3.72
N TRP A 199 0.27 2.28 -4.26
CA TRP A 199 0.75 2.35 -5.64
C TRP A 199 1.06 0.95 -6.17
N ALA A 200 1.40 0.85 -7.46
CA ALA A 200 1.75 -0.40 -8.10
C ALA A 200 3.25 -0.49 -8.39
N GLU A 201 3.77 -1.71 -8.43
CA GLU A 201 5.07 -2.01 -9.04
C GLU A 201 4.89 -3.03 -10.16
N VAL A 202 5.54 -2.79 -11.29
CA VAL A 202 5.47 -3.64 -12.49
C VAL A 202 6.86 -4.19 -12.81
N TRP A 203 6.94 -5.48 -13.09
CA TRP A 203 8.19 -6.12 -13.50
C TRP A 203 8.39 -5.97 -15.01
N HIS A 204 9.44 -5.26 -15.41
CA HIS A 204 9.95 -5.22 -16.77
C HIS A 204 11.46 -4.98 -16.77
N ASP A 205 12.15 -5.37 -17.85
CA ASP A 205 13.61 -5.21 -17.99
C ASP A 205 14.42 -5.70 -16.77
N ASP A 206 14.01 -6.86 -16.23
CA ASP A 206 14.61 -7.53 -15.08
C ASP A 206 14.61 -6.72 -13.76
N SER A 207 13.71 -5.75 -13.61
CA SER A 207 13.54 -5.00 -12.36
C SER A 207 12.09 -4.60 -12.06
N TRP A 208 11.83 -4.18 -10.83
CA TRP A 208 10.53 -3.66 -10.40
C TRP A 208 10.51 -2.14 -10.55
N HIS A 209 9.54 -1.63 -11.30
CA HIS A 209 9.34 -0.20 -11.55
C HIS A 209 8.07 0.30 -10.86
N THR A 210 8.15 1.45 -10.20
CA THR A 210 7.02 2.04 -9.47
C THR A 210 6.11 2.82 -10.42
N PHE A 211 4.79 2.66 -10.22
CA PHE A 211 3.75 3.47 -10.85
C PHE A 211 2.75 3.94 -9.79
N ASP A 212 2.77 5.25 -9.51
CA ASP A 212 1.76 5.91 -8.69
C ASP A 212 0.76 6.65 -9.57
N VAL A 213 -0.34 5.96 -9.87
CA VAL A 213 -1.44 6.50 -10.70
C VAL A 213 -2.10 7.71 -10.07
N THR A 214 -2.11 7.83 -8.75
CA THR A 214 -2.81 8.95 -8.10
C THR A 214 -2.02 10.24 -8.25
N ASN A 215 -0.70 10.15 -8.13
CA ASN A 215 0.20 11.30 -8.21
C ASN A 215 0.88 11.46 -9.59
N GLN A 216 0.56 10.57 -10.55
CA GLN A 216 1.12 10.56 -11.91
C GLN A 216 2.65 10.62 -11.91
N THR A 217 3.28 9.70 -11.17
CA THR A 217 4.74 9.62 -11.09
C THR A 217 5.22 8.17 -11.10
N CYS A 218 6.35 7.95 -11.76
CA CYS A 218 7.10 6.70 -11.73
C CYS A 218 8.37 6.79 -10.87
N LEU A 219 8.59 7.95 -10.23
CA LEU A 219 9.77 8.23 -9.40
C LEU A 219 9.41 8.15 -7.91
N PRO A 220 9.81 7.08 -7.21
CA PRO A 220 9.36 6.82 -5.84
C PRO A 220 10.18 7.55 -4.77
N ARG A 221 10.59 8.80 -5.02
CA ARG A 221 11.50 9.58 -4.14
C ARG A 221 10.85 10.06 -2.84
N GLN A 222 9.52 10.01 -2.77
CA GLN A 222 8.72 10.42 -1.62
C GLN A 222 8.00 9.23 -0.98
N HIS A 223 8.22 8.02 -1.49
CA HIS A 223 7.46 6.82 -1.14
C HIS A 223 8.28 5.94 -0.20
N LEU A 224 7.80 5.79 1.03
CA LEU A 224 8.30 4.80 1.98
C LEU A 224 7.45 3.53 1.86
N LYS A 225 8.03 2.45 1.34
CA LYS A 225 7.37 1.14 1.20
C LYS A 225 7.29 0.42 2.54
N LEU A 226 6.11 -0.13 2.85
CA LEU A 226 5.91 -1.01 3.99
C LEU A 226 5.71 -2.47 3.56
N ALA A 227 4.79 -2.70 2.62
CA ALA A 227 4.43 -4.04 2.22
C ALA A 227 4.04 -4.13 0.74
N VAL A 228 4.22 -5.31 0.19
CA VAL A 228 3.80 -5.69 -1.16
C VAL A 228 2.87 -6.91 -1.12
N GLY A 229 2.02 -7.06 -2.12
CA GLY A 229 1.09 -8.19 -2.20
C GLY A 229 0.39 -8.29 -3.55
N MET A 230 -0.53 -9.24 -3.69
CA MET A 230 -1.34 -9.37 -4.91
C MET A 230 -2.40 -8.26 -5.01
N ASP A 231 -2.91 -7.80 -3.88
CA ASP A 231 -3.86 -6.70 -3.76
C ASP A 231 -3.82 -6.10 -2.34
N TYR A 232 -4.84 -5.30 -2.00
CA TYR A 232 -4.94 -4.64 -0.70
C TYR A 232 -4.96 -5.63 0.47
N LEU A 233 -5.59 -6.80 0.37
CA LEU A 233 -5.73 -7.73 1.50
C LEU A 233 -4.41 -8.36 1.93
N ASP A 234 -3.46 -8.42 1.00
CA ASP A 234 -2.11 -8.93 1.21
C ASP A 234 -1.13 -7.87 1.71
N ALA A 235 -1.41 -6.59 1.45
CA ALA A 235 -0.51 -5.48 1.76
C ALA A 235 -1.08 -4.46 2.77
N CYS A 236 -2.35 -4.57 3.19
CA CYS A 236 -2.95 -3.55 4.05
C CYS A 236 -2.21 -3.39 5.39
N PRO A 237 -2.15 -2.16 5.94
CA PRO A 237 -1.37 -1.86 7.14
C PRO A 237 -1.79 -2.69 8.35
N VAL A 238 -3.10 -2.91 8.50
CA VAL A 238 -3.69 -3.73 9.56
C VAL A 238 -4.74 -4.65 8.93
N ARG A 239 -4.70 -5.94 9.28
CA ARG A 239 -5.75 -6.91 8.95
C ARG A 239 -6.11 -7.72 10.18
N GLY A 240 -7.35 -7.62 10.62
CA GLY A 240 -7.82 -8.24 11.84
C GLY A 240 -8.86 -9.33 11.64
N VAL A 241 -8.88 -10.26 12.58
CA VAL A 241 -10.05 -11.10 12.86
C VAL A 241 -10.38 -10.96 14.35
N ARG A 242 -11.68 -10.95 14.68
CA ARG A 242 -12.15 -10.79 16.06
C ARG A 242 -13.38 -11.64 16.33
N PHE A 243 -13.59 -11.95 17.60
CA PHE A 243 -14.79 -12.63 18.09
C PHE A 243 -15.55 -11.75 19.10
N GLY A 244 -16.78 -11.38 18.77
CA GLY A 244 -17.54 -10.36 19.51
C GLY A 244 -17.15 -8.93 19.11
N GLY A 245 -17.57 -7.92 19.87
CA GLY A 245 -17.22 -6.51 19.67
C GLY A 245 -18.30 -5.64 18.99
N GLY A 246 -19.39 -6.23 18.51
CA GLY A 246 -20.47 -5.50 17.84
C GLY A 246 -19.98 -4.68 16.64
N VAL A 247 -20.50 -3.45 16.53
CA VAL A 247 -20.09 -2.42 15.57
C VAL A 247 -18.69 -1.91 15.89
N GLU A 248 -17.89 -1.71 14.85
CA GLU A 248 -16.52 -1.24 14.88
C GLU A 248 -16.43 0.15 14.26
N SER A 249 -15.64 1.03 14.88
CA SER A 249 -15.19 2.28 14.30
C SER A 249 -13.67 2.31 14.28
N LEU A 250 -13.12 2.77 13.16
CA LEU A 250 -11.69 2.86 12.93
C LEU A 250 -11.31 4.32 12.68
N GLU A 251 -10.25 4.76 13.35
CA GLU A 251 -9.59 6.03 13.08
C GLU A 251 -8.12 5.76 12.80
N ALA A 252 -7.63 6.22 11.65
CA ALA A 252 -6.24 6.06 11.26
C ALA A 252 -5.69 7.40 10.79
N VAL A 253 -4.57 7.82 11.39
CA VAL A 253 -3.91 9.08 11.04
C VAL A 253 -2.42 8.81 10.90
N ALA A 254 -1.85 9.26 9.79
CA ALA A 254 -0.42 9.17 9.52
C ALA A 254 0.13 10.56 9.17
N TRP A 255 1.31 10.83 9.70
CA TRP A 255 2.10 12.03 9.50
C TRP A 255 3.46 11.63 8.94
N VAL A 256 3.89 12.33 7.89
CA VAL A 256 5.23 12.19 7.32
C VAL A 256 5.80 13.58 7.15
N SER A 257 6.95 13.82 7.75
CA SER A 257 7.66 15.09 7.66
C SER A 257 9.11 14.86 7.31
N GLU A 258 9.71 15.77 6.56
CA GLU A 258 11.15 15.76 6.34
C GLU A 258 11.88 16.09 7.65
N THR A 259 12.88 15.28 7.99
CA THR A 259 13.69 15.50 9.18
C THR A 259 14.63 16.68 8.90
N VAL A 260 14.34 17.85 9.49
CA VAL A 260 15.26 18.98 9.42
C VAL A 260 16.44 18.68 10.36
N PRO A 261 17.70 18.70 9.87
CA PRO A 261 18.85 18.56 10.75
C PRO A 261 18.78 19.65 11.82
N SER A 262 18.77 19.27 13.09
CA SER A 262 18.92 20.23 14.18
C SER A 262 20.25 20.96 13.94
N GLN A 263 20.17 22.26 13.61
CA GLN A 263 21.35 23.11 13.61
C GLN A 263 21.87 23.13 15.04
N SER A 264 22.93 22.38 15.29
CA SER A 264 23.70 22.45 16.52
C SER A 264 24.17 23.90 16.66
N GLN A 265 23.65 24.62 17.66
CA GLN A 265 24.28 25.85 18.16
C GLN A 265 25.57 25.52 18.89
#